data_AF-A0A6N2LLW7-F1
#
_entry.id   AF-A0A6N2LLW7-F1
#
_cell.length_a   1.000
_cell.length_b   1.000
_cell.length_c   1.000
_cell.angle_alpha   90.00
_cell.angle_beta   90.00
_cell.angle_gamma   90.00
#
_symmetry.space_group_name_H-M   'P 1'
#
loop_
_entity.id
_entity.type
_entity.pdbx_description
1 polymer ?
#
loop_
_entity_poly.entity_id
_entity_poly.type
_entity_poly.pdbx_seq_one_letter_code
_entity_poly.pdbx_strand_id
1 'polypeptide(L)'
;MFVLLPLFCCISFPPPHSHFSLSLPVARCSLYFSFGADRIPPPLSVIAAAKVASLTLPPPSTVTSASDSACLPTFLFSNGLKLQGTYVLLRYIGRVANLYGQDPFESSQIDQWLEYTPVLSVGSEFENACNYIDNYLQTRTFLVGYSLSIADIAIWSGLADGRVVGSLRSFQM
;
A
#
# COMPACT_ATOMS: atom_id res chain seq x y z
N MET A 1 13.34 -13.40 -2.53
CA MET A 1 11.87 -13.43 -2.83
C MET A 1 10.96 -14.25 -1.89
N PHE A 2 11.43 -15.01 -0.88
CA PHE A 2 10.58 -15.99 -0.16
C PHE A 2 9.91 -15.54 1.16
N VAL A 3 10.25 -14.38 1.73
CA VAL A 3 9.83 -14.08 3.13
C VAL A 3 8.60 -13.18 3.25
N LEU A 4 8.25 -12.41 2.20
CA LEU A 4 7.02 -11.61 2.17
C LEU A 4 5.81 -12.37 1.59
N LEU A 5 6.03 -13.43 0.81
CA LEU A 5 4.93 -14.20 0.20
C LEU A 5 3.93 -14.78 1.22
N PRO A 6 4.35 -15.44 2.33
CA PRO A 6 3.37 -16.06 3.24
C PRO A 6 2.55 -15.05 4.04
N LEU A 7 3.08 -13.85 4.36
CA LEU A 7 2.33 -12.81 5.07
C LEU A 7 1.22 -12.18 4.20
N PHE A 8 1.42 -12.09 2.88
CA PHE A 8 0.43 -11.50 1.96
C PHE A 8 -0.46 -12.54 1.26
N CYS A 9 -0.11 -13.83 1.25
CA CYS A 9 -0.98 -14.90 0.76
C CYS A 9 -2.22 -15.12 1.66
N CYS A 10 -2.14 -14.72 2.94
CA CYS A 10 -3.28 -14.65 3.86
C CYS A 10 -4.26 -13.51 3.56
N ILE A 11 -3.98 -12.62 2.58
CA ILE A 11 -5.00 -11.72 2.00
C ILE A 11 -5.84 -12.51 0.97
N SER A 12 -6.21 -13.74 1.32
CA SER A 12 -7.27 -14.46 0.63
C SER A 12 -8.59 -13.76 0.97
N PHE A 13 -9.35 -13.39 -0.05
CA PHE A 13 -10.73 -12.90 0.11
C PHE A 13 -11.50 -13.90 0.98
N PRO A 14 -12.13 -13.48 2.09
CA PRO A 14 -12.95 -14.40 2.85
C PRO A 14 -14.20 -14.75 2.03
N PRO A 15 -14.64 -16.02 2.03
CA PRO A 15 -15.98 -16.37 1.56
C PRO A 15 -17.03 -15.66 2.44
N PRO A 16 -18.26 -15.45 1.94
CA PRO A 16 -19.26 -14.71 2.68
C PRO A 16 -19.62 -15.49 3.95
N HIS A 17 -19.73 -14.78 5.06
CA HIS A 17 -20.16 -15.24 6.38
C HIS A 17 -19.06 -15.82 7.30
N SER A 18 -18.36 -14.94 8.00
CA SER A 18 -18.13 -15.11 9.44
C SER A 18 -17.72 -13.79 10.09
N HIS A 19 -18.42 -13.43 11.16
CA HIS A 19 -18.15 -12.25 11.96
C HIS A 19 -16.95 -12.50 12.88
N PHE A 20 -15.97 -11.62 12.87
CA PHE A 20 -14.93 -11.54 13.88
C PHE A 20 -14.89 -10.09 14.39
N SER A 21 -15.13 -9.90 15.69
CA SER A 21 -15.12 -8.60 16.35
C SER A 21 -13.94 -8.57 17.31
N LEU A 22 -12.90 -7.79 16.99
CA LEU A 22 -11.86 -7.41 17.93
C LEU A 22 -11.99 -5.90 18.17
N SER A 23 -12.40 -5.52 19.38
CA SER A 23 -12.50 -4.12 19.78
C SER A 23 -11.14 -3.61 20.23
N LEU A 24 -10.45 -2.86 19.36
CA LEU A 24 -9.36 -1.98 19.77
C LEU A 24 -9.87 -0.54 19.83
N PRO A 25 -9.42 0.27 20.81
CA PRO A 25 -9.83 1.66 20.97
C PRO A 25 -9.00 2.53 20.02
N VAL A 26 -9.18 2.35 18.71
CA VAL A 26 -8.64 3.29 17.72
C VAL A 26 -9.83 3.94 17.05
N ALA A 27 -9.84 5.27 17.09
CA ALA A 27 -10.91 6.15 16.66
C ALA A 27 -11.75 5.57 15.51
N ARG A 28 -13.07 5.59 15.68
CA ARG A 28 -14.04 5.32 14.62
C ARG A 28 -13.92 6.41 13.53
N CYS A 29 -12.85 6.36 12.75
CA CYS A 29 -12.68 7.15 11.55
C CYS A 29 -13.32 6.36 10.41
N SER A 30 -14.46 6.84 9.92
CA SER A 30 -15.01 6.38 8.65
C SER A 30 -14.09 6.86 7.54
N LEU A 31 -13.11 6.03 7.18
CA LEU A 31 -12.13 6.34 6.13
C LEU A 31 -12.77 6.13 4.76
N TYR A 32 -13.25 7.19 4.12
CA TYR A 32 -13.81 7.04 2.80
C TYR A 32 -12.70 6.92 1.74
N PHE A 33 -12.81 5.95 0.84
CA PHE A 33 -11.91 5.77 -0.31
C PHE A 33 -12.64 6.17 -1.57
N SER A 34 -12.09 7.12 -2.32
CA SER A 34 -12.55 7.42 -3.68
C SER A 34 -11.47 7.05 -4.68
N PHE A 35 -11.86 6.32 -5.72
CA PHE A 35 -11.02 5.97 -6.87
C PHE A 35 -11.70 6.51 -8.14
N GLY A 36 -10.91 7.05 -9.07
CA GLY A 36 -11.45 7.49 -10.36
C GLY A 36 -11.97 6.29 -11.16
N ALA A 37 -13.11 6.47 -11.82
CA ALA A 37 -13.80 5.40 -12.56
C ALA A 37 -13.09 4.95 -13.85
N ASP A 38 -12.00 5.62 -14.26
CA ASP A 38 -11.33 5.37 -15.52
C ASP A 38 -10.01 4.62 -15.33
N ARG A 39 -9.99 3.33 -15.69
CA ARG A 39 -8.83 2.47 -16.01
C ARG A 39 -7.63 2.39 -15.05
N ILE A 40 -7.64 3.07 -13.91
CA ILE A 40 -6.54 3.02 -12.94
C ILE A 40 -6.84 1.92 -11.91
N PRO A 41 -5.99 0.89 -11.79
CA PRO A 41 -6.19 -0.15 -10.80
C PRO A 41 -6.20 0.48 -9.40
N PRO A 42 -7.05 -0.03 -8.49
CA PRO A 42 -7.10 0.49 -7.13
C PRO A 42 -5.72 0.37 -6.48
N PRO A 43 -5.26 1.37 -5.71
CA PRO A 43 -3.93 1.40 -5.13
C PRO A 43 -3.79 0.27 -4.10
N LEU A 44 -3.21 -0.84 -4.57
CA LEU A 44 -3.07 -2.08 -3.82
C LEU A 44 -2.33 -1.88 -2.50
N SER A 45 -1.33 -0.99 -2.50
CA SER A 45 -0.57 -0.58 -1.30
C SER A 45 -1.46 -0.03 -0.18
N VAL A 46 -2.35 0.91 -0.50
CA VAL A 46 -3.19 1.58 0.51
C VAL A 46 -4.23 0.61 1.05
N ILE A 47 -4.80 -0.24 0.19
CA ILE A 47 -5.75 -1.28 0.59
C ILE A 47 -5.08 -2.30 1.50
N ALA A 48 -3.89 -2.79 1.12
CA ALA A 48 -3.13 -3.74 1.93
C ALA A 48 -2.73 -3.12 3.28
N ALA A 49 -2.21 -1.90 3.29
CA ALA A 49 -1.85 -1.21 4.52
C ALA A 49 -3.05 -1.01 5.45
N ALA A 50 -4.20 -0.61 4.92
CA ALA A 50 -5.41 -0.44 5.73
C ALA A 50 -5.90 -1.78 6.31
N LYS A 51 -5.83 -2.87 5.53
CA LYS A 51 -6.15 -4.21 6.02
C LYS A 51 -5.19 -4.68 7.12
N VAL A 52 -3.88 -4.53 6.92
CA VAL A 52 -2.85 -4.89 7.93
C VAL A 52 -3.05 -4.06 9.21
N ALA A 53 -3.37 -2.78 9.06
CA ALA A 53 -3.68 -1.88 10.17
C ALA A 53 -5.04 -2.16 10.84
N SER A 54 -5.80 -3.17 10.38
CA SER A 54 -7.17 -3.47 10.85
C SER A 54 -8.10 -2.26 10.80
N LEU A 55 -7.84 -1.31 9.88
CA LEU A 55 -8.70 -0.16 9.67
C LEU A 55 -9.96 -0.62 8.96
N THR A 56 -11.12 -0.30 9.53
CA THR A 56 -12.41 -0.63 8.91
C THR A 56 -12.57 0.22 7.65
N LEU A 57 -12.41 -0.40 6.49
CA LEU A 57 -12.72 0.19 5.21
C LEU A 57 -14.25 0.20 5.05
N PRO A 58 -14.92 1.35 4.89
CA PRO A 58 -16.29 1.36 4.44
C PRO A 58 -16.38 0.68 3.06
N PRO A 59 -17.54 0.11 2.71
CA PRO A 59 -17.75 -0.41 1.36
C PRO A 59 -17.41 0.68 0.34
N PRO A 60 -16.82 0.32 -0.82
CA PRO A 60 -16.45 1.29 -1.84
C PRO A 60 -17.71 2.00 -2.30
N SER A 61 -17.92 3.20 -1.79
CA SER A 61 -18.95 4.08 -2.29
C SER A 61 -18.29 4.94 -3.37
N THR A 62 -18.94 5.02 -4.52
CA THR A 62 -18.53 5.91 -5.61
C THR A 62 -19.00 7.33 -5.28
N VAL A 63 -18.17 8.19 -4.65
CA VAL A 63 -18.48 9.63 -4.71
C VAL A 63 -17.95 10.13 -6.05
N THR A 64 -18.87 10.31 -6.99
CA THR A 64 -18.66 11.18 -8.13
C THR A 64 -18.73 12.62 -7.64
N SER A 65 -17.65 13.11 -7.04
CA SER A 65 -17.44 14.55 -6.86
C SER A 65 -16.59 15.02 -8.03
N ALA A 66 -17.26 15.40 -9.11
CA ALA A 66 -16.63 16.07 -10.25
C ALA A 66 -16.03 17.39 -9.78
N SER A 67 -14.71 17.40 -9.61
CA SER A 67 -13.90 18.62 -9.50
C SER A 67 -12.45 18.25 -9.82
N ASP A 68 -12.09 18.36 -11.10
CA ASP A 68 -10.81 18.70 -11.73
C ASP A 68 -9.45 18.45 -11.01
N SER A 69 -9.36 17.48 -10.10
CA SER A 69 -8.10 17.00 -9.48
C SER A 69 -8.01 15.49 -9.68
N ALA A 70 -7.35 15.14 -10.77
CA ALA A 70 -7.16 13.79 -11.28
C ALA A 70 -6.87 12.73 -10.19
N CYS A 71 -7.73 11.72 -10.13
CA CYS A 71 -7.45 10.30 -9.89
C CYS A 71 -6.44 9.86 -8.80
N LEU A 72 -6.17 10.67 -7.77
CA LEU A 72 -5.35 10.27 -6.62
C LEU A 72 -6.23 9.76 -5.48
N PRO A 73 -5.83 8.67 -4.79
CA PRO A 73 -6.61 8.13 -3.69
C PRO A 73 -6.69 9.15 -2.56
N THR A 74 -7.86 9.26 -1.94
CA THR A 74 -8.16 10.29 -0.94
C THR A 74 -8.79 9.66 0.30
N PHE A 75 -8.37 10.11 1.49
CA PHE A 75 -9.08 9.90 2.76
C PHE A 75 -9.88 11.14 3.10
N LEU A 76 -11.14 10.92 3.44
CA LEU A 76 -12.02 11.93 4.02
C LEU A 76 -12.27 11.56 5.48
N PHE A 77 -12.06 12.52 6.37
CA PHE A 77 -12.30 12.36 7.80
C PHE A 77 -13.66 12.95 8.19
N SER A 78 -14.23 12.48 9.30
CA SER A 78 -15.52 12.96 9.82
C SER A 78 -15.53 14.45 10.19
N ASN A 79 -14.35 15.04 10.43
CA ASN A 79 -14.17 16.47 10.69
C ASN A 79 -14.01 17.32 9.42
N GLY A 80 -14.19 16.74 8.23
CA GLY A 80 -14.05 17.43 6.94
C GLY A 80 -12.61 17.61 6.46
N LEU A 81 -11.60 17.13 7.20
CA LEU A 81 -10.23 17.10 6.70
C LEU A 81 -10.09 16.09 5.55
N LYS A 82 -9.17 16.36 4.64
CA LYS A 82 -8.83 15.46 3.53
C LYS A 82 -7.33 15.23 3.43
N LEU A 83 -6.94 14.01 3.10
CA LEU A 83 -5.58 13.65 2.69
C LEU A 83 -5.65 12.98 1.32
N GLN A 84 -4.71 13.30 0.42
CA GLN A 84 -4.73 12.80 -0.95
C GLN A 84 -3.32 12.36 -1.39
N GLY A 85 -3.26 11.27 -2.15
CA GLY A 85 -2.04 10.71 -2.74
C GLY A 85 -1.57 9.43 -2.05
N THR A 86 -1.22 8.42 -2.82
CA THR A 86 -0.87 7.07 -2.35
C THR A 86 0.14 7.08 -1.19
N TYR A 87 1.28 7.75 -1.36
CA TYR A 87 2.31 7.79 -0.33
C TYR A 87 1.91 8.64 0.87
N VAL A 88 1.08 9.68 0.71
CA VAL A 88 0.55 10.45 1.84
C VAL A 88 -0.34 9.55 2.70
N LEU A 89 -1.20 8.77 2.07
CA LEU A 89 -2.10 7.84 2.75
C LEU A 89 -1.33 6.70 3.44
N LEU A 90 -0.32 6.14 2.78
CA LEU A 90 0.55 5.12 3.38
C LEU A 90 1.26 5.64 4.64
N ARG A 91 1.79 6.86 4.59
CA ARG A 91 2.40 7.51 5.77
C ARG A 91 1.40 7.69 6.91
N TYR A 92 0.18 8.13 6.58
CA TYR A 92 -0.87 8.28 7.57
C TYR A 92 -1.22 6.93 8.23
N ILE A 93 -1.49 5.89 7.44
CA ILE A 93 -1.78 4.54 7.95
C ILE A 93 -0.61 4.05 8.81
N GLY A 94 0.63 4.19 8.33
CA GLY A 94 1.81 3.74 9.05
C GLY A 94 1.94 4.37 10.43
N ARG A 95 1.69 5.67 10.54
CA ARG A 95 1.76 6.38 11.83
C ARG A 95 0.63 5.98 12.77
N VAL A 96 -0.58 5.80 12.25
CA VAL A 96 -1.73 5.36 13.06
C VAL A 96 -1.58 3.91 13.54
N ALA A 97 -0.98 3.05 12.71
CA ALA A 97 -0.86 1.61 12.96
C ALA A 97 0.50 1.17 13.52
N ASN A 98 1.39 2.11 13.85
CA ASN A 98 2.76 1.84 14.30
C ASN A 98 3.60 0.98 13.31
N LEU A 99 3.40 1.20 12.00
CA LEU A 99 4.15 0.55 10.90
C LEU A 99 5.15 1.51 10.25
N TYR A 100 5.54 2.58 10.95
CA TYR A 100 6.37 3.68 10.45
C TYR A 100 7.72 3.82 11.17
N GLY A 101 8.28 2.69 11.64
CA GLY A 101 9.55 2.63 12.36
C GLY A 101 9.42 2.95 13.85
N GLN A 102 10.39 2.52 14.65
CA GLN A 102 10.43 2.78 16.11
C GLN A 102 11.22 4.04 16.48
N ASP A 103 12.08 4.52 15.58
CA ASP A 103 12.92 5.69 15.80
C ASP A 103 13.00 6.57 14.54
N PRO A 104 13.55 7.81 14.66
CA PRO A 104 13.66 8.71 13.53
C PRO A 104 14.50 8.15 12.37
N PHE A 105 15.50 7.31 12.64
CA PHE A 105 16.34 6.71 11.61
C PHE A 105 15.55 5.67 10.81
N GLU A 106 14.85 4.74 11.46
CA GLU A 106 13.99 3.77 10.78
C GLU A 106 12.88 4.47 9.98
N SER A 107 12.23 5.50 10.56
CA SER A 107 11.22 6.27 9.84
C SER A 107 11.77 6.94 8.58
N SER A 108 13.02 7.41 8.62
CA SER A 108 13.71 7.99 7.45
C SER A 108 14.04 6.93 6.39
N GLN A 109 14.42 5.72 6.81
CA GLN A 109 14.62 4.59 5.89
C GLN A 109 13.33 4.19 5.19
N ILE A 110 12.19 4.23 5.90
CA ILE A 110 10.88 3.99 5.28
C ILE A 110 10.59 5.05 4.24
N ASP A 111 10.84 6.33 4.53
CA ASP A 111 10.68 7.41 3.57
C ASP A 111 11.55 7.21 2.31
N GLN A 112 12.80 6.77 2.47
CA GLN A 112 13.68 6.43 1.36
C GLN A 112 13.10 5.30 0.48
N TRP A 113 12.54 4.25 1.09
CA TRP A 113 11.91 3.16 0.35
C TRP A 113 10.62 3.60 -0.37
N LEU A 114 9.84 4.49 0.23
CA LEU A 114 8.67 5.08 -0.43
C LEU A 114 9.06 5.93 -1.64
N GLU A 115 10.16 6.68 -1.56
CA GLU A 115 10.71 7.45 -2.68
C GLU A 115 11.27 6.55 -3.79
N TYR A 116 11.80 5.38 -3.44
CA TYR A 116 12.31 4.39 -4.39
C TYR A 116 11.21 3.59 -5.10
N THR A 117 10.08 3.35 -4.43
CA THR A 117 8.98 2.50 -4.95
C THR A 117 8.53 2.82 -6.39
N PRO A 118 8.39 4.08 -6.83
CA PRO A 118 8.03 4.42 -8.23
C PRO A 118 8.95 3.83 -9.30
N VAL A 119 10.21 3.53 -8.98
CA VAL A 119 11.16 2.91 -9.93
C VAL A 119 10.64 1.56 -10.42
N LEU A 120 9.88 0.83 -9.60
CA LEU A 120 9.25 -0.44 -9.98
C LEU A 120 8.16 -0.30 -11.05
N SER A 121 7.65 0.92 -11.28
CA SER A 121 6.71 1.20 -12.38
C SER A 121 7.42 1.61 -13.68
N VAL A 122 8.73 1.86 -13.63
CA VAL A 122 9.54 2.21 -14.81
C VAL A 122 10.02 0.92 -15.47
N GLY A 123 9.34 0.53 -16.55
CA GLY A 123 9.57 -0.78 -17.17
C GLY A 123 11.00 -1.06 -17.66
N SER A 124 11.82 -0.04 -17.95
CA SER A 124 13.23 -0.23 -18.31
C SER A 124 14.15 -0.45 -17.10
N GLU A 125 13.70 -0.03 -15.90
CA GLU A 125 14.46 -0.13 -14.65
C GLU A 125 13.95 -1.26 -13.76
N PHE A 126 12.86 -1.94 -14.15
CA PHE A 126 12.18 -2.92 -13.31
C PHE A 126 13.10 -4.07 -12.91
N GLU A 127 13.84 -4.65 -13.86
CA GLU A 127 14.77 -5.74 -13.61
C GLU A 127 15.93 -5.29 -12.70
N ASN A 128 16.48 -4.09 -12.94
CA ASN A 128 17.51 -3.51 -12.08
C ASN A 128 17.01 -3.29 -10.65
N ALA A 129 15.77 -2.81 -10.52
CA ALA A 129 15.15 -2.58 -9.22
C ALA A 129 14.87 -3.90 -8.48
N CYS A 130 14.40 -4.93 -9.19
CA CYS A 130 14.24 -6.27 -8.63
C CYS A 130 15.57 -6.82 -8.13
N ASN A 131 16.65 -6.68 -8.91
CA ASN A 131 17.99 -7.12 -8.50
C ASN A 131 18.50 -6.34 -7.28
N TYR A 132 18.29 -5.03 -7.22
CA TYR A 132 18.66 -4.21 -6.07
C TYR A 132 17.92 -4.65 -4.80
N ILE A 133 16.60 -4.83 -4.88
CA ILE A 133 15.78 -5.27 -3.75
C ILE A 133 16.16 -6.70 -3.31
N ASP A 134 16.37 -7.62 -4.24
CA ASP A 134 16.72 -9.01 -3.89
C ASP A 134 18.09 -9.07 -3.20
N ASN A 135 19.10 -8.34 -3.69
CA ASN A 135 20.40 -8.21 -3.02
C ASN A 135 20.27 -7.57 -1.63
N TYR A 136 19.46 -6.52 -1.49
CA TYR A 136 19.23 -5.87 -0.19
C TYR A 136 18.61 -6.83 0.83
N LEU A 137 17.69 -7.69 0.38
CA LEU A 137 16.99 -8.68 1.21
C LEU A 137 17.79 -9.97 1.46
N GLN A 138 18.97 -10.17 0.86
CA GLN A 138 19.79 -11.36 1.14
C GLN A 138 20.18 -11.48 2.61
N THR A 139 20.34 -10.34 3.29
CA THR A 139 20.77 -10.28 4.70
C THR A 139 19.65 -9.83 5.64
N ARG A 140 18.42 -9.63 5.12
CA ARG A 140 17.33 -8.96 5.84
C ARG A 140 15.99 -9.63 5.59
N THR A 141 15.20 -9.75 6.65
CA THR A 141 13.83 -10.27 6.58
C THR A 141 12.82 -9.20 6.18
N PHE A 142 13.01 -7.97 6.65
CA PHE A 142 12.19 -6.79 6.35
C PHE A 142 13.06 -5.69 5.75
N LEU A 143 12.44 -4.76 5.03
CA LEU A 143 13.17 -3.65 4.40
C LEU A 143 13.74 -2.66 5.43
N VAL A 144 13.06 -2.48 6.55
CA VAL A 144 13.48 -1.58 7.63
C VAL A 144 13.31 -2.26 8.98
N GLY A 145 14.34 -2.13 9.83
CA GLY A 145 14.35 -2.70 11.18
C GLY A 145 14.15 -4.22 11.20
N TYR A 146 13.33 -4.68 12.14
CA TYR A 146 13.06 -6.11 12.40
C TYR A 146 11.56 -6.46 12.39
N SER A 147 10.73 -5.60 11.82
CA SER A 147 9.27 -5.77 11.79
C SER A 147 8.67 -5.29 10.49
N LEU A 148 7.48 -5.80 10.16
CA LEU A 148 6.71 -5.34 8.99
C LEU A 148 6.47 -3.83 9.06
N SER A 149 6.73 -3.14 7.95
CA SER A 149 6.59 -1.69 7.83
C SER A 149 5.84 -1.30 6.55
N ILE A 150 5.49 -0.01 6.46
CA ILE A 150 4.94 0.57 5.22
C ILE A 150 5.88 0.40 4.02
N ALA A 151 7.20 0.35 4.23
CA ALA A 151 8.16 0.10 3.15
C ALA A 151 7.92 -1.27 2.50
N ASP A 152 7.71 -2.31 3.32
CA ASP A 152 7.46 -3.68 2.83
C ASP A 152 6.18 -3.76 2.00
N ILE A 153 5.11 -3.10 2.47
CA ILE A 153 3.82 -3.05 1.77
C ILE A 153 3.95 -2.29 0.45
N ALA A 154 4.67 -1.16 0.43
CA ALA A 154 4.87 -0.36 -0.77
C ALA A 154 5.66 -1.13 -1.84
N ILE A 155 6.79 -1.72 -1.49
CA ILE A 155 7.61 -2.51 -2.42
C ILE A 155 6.87 -3.75 -2.91
N TRP A 156 6.18 -4.48 -2.03
CA TRP A 156 5.36 -5.62 -2.42
C TRP A 156 4.30 -5.22 -3.47
N SER A 157 3.60 -4.11 -3.24
CA SER A 157 2.58 -3.62 -4.19
C SER A 157 3.17 -3.19 -5.52
N GLY A 158 4.33 -2.51 -5.52
CA GLY A 158 5.01 -2.10 -6.75
C GLY A 158 5.48 -3.29 -7.58
N LEU A 159 5.93 -4.36 -6.92
CA LEU A 159 6.28 -5.63 -7.58
C LEU A 159 5.04 -6.36 -8.14
N ALA A 160 3.91 -6.31 -7.43
CA ALA A 160 2.66 -6.89 -7.90
C ALA A 160 2.14 -6.15 -9.15
N ASP A 161 2.20 -4.82 -9.15
CA ASP A 161 1.79 -3.98 -10.29
C ASP A 161 2.74 -4.16 -11.48
N GLY A 162 4.06 -4.20 -11.26
CA GLY A 162 5.05 -4.41 -12.31
C GLY A 162 4.89 -5.75 -13.05
N ARG A 163 4.50 -6.82 -12.33
CA ARG A 163 4.19 -8.13 -12.94
C ARG A 163 2.97 -8.08 -13.85
N VAL A 164 1.94 -7.31 -13.48
CA VAL A 164 0.74 -7.13 -14.30
C VAL A 164 1.07 -6.37 -15.58
N VAL A 165 1.92 -5.34 -15.50
CA VAL A 165 2.35 -4.56 -16.68
C VAL A 165 3.31 -5.35 -17.58
N GLY A 166 4.23 -6.14 -17.02
CA GLY A 166 5.11 -7.02 -17.79
C GLY A 166 4.36 -8.06 -18.62
N SER A 167 3.28 -8.63 -18.07
CA SER A 167 2.42 -9.59 -18.77
C SER A 167 1.55 -8.94 -19.87
N LEU A 168 1.30 -7.63 -19.82
CA LEU A 168 0.58 -6.91 -20.88
C LEU A 168 1.50 -6.51 -22.04
N ARG A 169 2.80 -6.32 -21.78
CA ARG A 169 3.79 -5.99 -22.81
C ARG A 169 4.22 -7.19 -23.67
N SER A 170 4.01 -8.43 -23.21
CA SER A 170 4.25 -9.63 -24.03
C SER A 170 3.20 -9.88 -25.11
N PHE A 171 2.13 -9.07 -25.18
CA PHE A 171 1.10 -9.14 -26.23
C PHE A 171 1.20 -8.01 -27.26
N GLN A 172 2.31 -7.25 -27.28
CA GLN A 172 2.56 -6.18 -28.27
C GLN A 172 3.91 -6.32 -29.01
N MET A 173 4.43 -7.53 -29.18
CA MET A 173 5.41 -7.83 -30.24
C MET A 173 4.82 -8.79 -31.26
#